data_AF-A0A971J6W3-F1
#
_entry.id   AF-A0A971J6W3-F1
#
_cell.length_a   1.000
_cell.length_b   1.000
_cell.length_c   1.000
_cell.angle_alpha   90.00
_cell.angle_beta   90.00
_cell.angle_gamma   90.00
#
_symmetry.space_group_name_H-M   'P 1'
#
loop_
_entity.id
_entity.type
_entity.pdbx_description
1 polymer ?
#
loop_
_entity_poly.entity_id
_entity_poly.type
_entity_poly.pdbx_seq_one_letter_code
_entity_poly.pdbx_strand_id
1 'polypeptide(L)'
;MAEFEQGLTYYSFGSRYLREKVPYLRGTDVKVLQRMLNKLPERFRGPELVEDGIYGGRTGEAVQRMQEAFRLRVDGIVGPQTFYALGKETGSYIEEGPEIGLRDLKMGMEGGDVRVVQNRLNSLGRTYARITGGPADGVFGRRTRRLVRRFQVDIQGQDRGVPMDGQVKCETFDALYIFTNMGGRTLRQCSEGYDVYWLQCFLKQCNYYQGELDGIFGPLTEQAVQEFQEAKAIEVDGIVGPETFFMVGMSM
;
A
#
# COMPACT_ATOMS: atom_id res chain seq x y z
N MET A 1 10.80 -0.09 -18.32
CA MET A 1 9.63 0.80 -18.24
C MET A 1 8.40 -0.04 -18.41
N ALA A 2 7.56 -0.04 -17.38
CA ALA A 2 6.28 -0.72 -17.37
C ALA A 2 5.39 -0.17 -18.50
N GLU A 3 4.40 -0.93 -18.97
CA GLU A 3 3.43 -0.39 -19.95
C GLU A 3 2.68 0.80 -19.35
N PHE A 4 2.44 0.71 -18.04
CA PHE A 4 1.87 1.77 -17.22
C PHE A 4 2.67 3.08 -17.22
N GLU A 5 3.99 3.03 -17.43
CA GLU A 5 4.91 4.16 -17.32
C GLU A 5 5.27 4.82 -18.67
N GLN A 6 4.79 4.26 -19.79
CA GLN A 6 5.20 4.72 -21.12
C GLN A 6 4.87 6.20 -21.36
N GLY A 7 5.88 6.94 -21.83
CA GLY A 7 5.72 8.36 -22.18
C GLY A 7 5.68 9.33 -20.99
N LEU A 8 6.04 8.88 -19.78
CA LEU A 8 6.11 9.70 -18.57
C LEU A 8 7.52 9.72 -18.00
N THR A 9 7.90 10.85 -17.39
CA THR A 9 9.10 10.94 -16.56
C THR A 9 8.85 10.15 -15.26
N TYR A 10 9.78 9.26 -14.93
CA TYR A 10 9.70 8.51 -13.68
C TYR A 10 9.95 9.41 -12.48
N TYR A 11 9.03 9.35 -11.52
CA TYR A 11 9.17 9.87 -10.17
C TYR A 11 8.67 8.79 -9.23
N SER A 12 9.47 8.42 -8.22
CA SER A 12 9.03 7.44 -7.23
C SER A 12 7.82 7.96 -6.47
N PHE A 13 6.78 7.14 -6.34
CA PHE A 13 5.58 7.49 -5.59
C PHE A 13 5.91 7.84 -4.12
N GLY A 14 5.63 9.08 -3.71
CA GLY A 14 6.01 9.62 -2.40
C GLY A 14 7.21 10.56 -2.41
N SER A 15 7.97 10.64 -3.51
CA SER A 15 9.21 11.44 -3.59
C SER A 15 9.02 12.96 -3.63
N ARG A 16 7.80 13.45 -3.88
CA ARG A 16 7.46 14.88 -3.95
C ARG A 16 6.00 15.13 -3.61
N TYR A 17 5.68 16.38 -3.26
CA TYR A 17 4.29 16.82 -3.10
C TYR A 17 3.57 16.84 -4.45
N LEU A 18 2.36 16.25 -4.50
CA LEU A 18 1.48 16.32 -5.66
C LEU A 18 0.37 17.32 -5.39
N ARG A 19 0.17 18.26 -6.31
CA ARG A 19 -0.84 19.31 -6.19
C ARG A 19 -1.13 19.93 -7.54
N GLU A 20 -2.28 20.57 -7.64
CA GLU A 20 -2.58 21.41 -8.79
C GLU A 20 -1.64 22.63 -8.80
N LYS A 21 -0.90 22.79 -9.89
CA LYS A 21 -0.02 23.95 -10.13
C LYS A 21 0.12 24.17 -11.65
N VAL A 22 0.57 25.34 -12.08
CA VAL A 22 0.86 25.62 -13.49
C VAL A 22 2.38 25.79 -13.68
N PRO A 23 3.01 25.09 -14.65
CA PRO A 23 2.46 23.98 -15.43
C PRO A 23 2.12 22.77 -14.55
N TYR A 24 1.12 21.98 -14.98
CA TYR A 24 0.68 20.80 -14.23
C TYR A 24 1.82 19.83 -13.97
N LEU A 25 1.79 19.20 -12.79
CA LEU A 25 2.70 18.10 -12.49
C LEU A 25 2.40 16.93 -13.42
N ARG A 26 3.46 16.33 -13.96
CA ARG A 26 3.40 15.15 -14.82
C ARG A 26 4.41 14.11 -14.34
N GLY A 27 4.02 12.83 -14.32
CA GLY A 27 4.91 11.76 -13.90
C GLY A 27 4.21 10.43 -13.60
N THR A 28 5.02 9.39 -13.42
CA THR A 28 4.54 8.06 -13.01
C THR A 28 3.86 8.09 -11.64
N ASP A 29 4.41 8.86 -10.69
CA ASP A 29 3.83 9.10 -9.36
C ASP A 29 2.37 9.60 -9.39
N VAL A 30 2.07 10.53 -10.30
CA VAL A 30 0.70 11.03 -10.50
C VAL A 30 -0.21 9.94 -11.07
N LYS A 31 0.30 9.13 -11.99
CA LYS A 31 -0.49 8.05 -12.59
C LYS A 31 -0.78 6.93 -11.58
N VAL A 32 0.21 6.58 -10.75
CA VAL A 32 0.02 5.67 -9.59
C VAL A 32 -1.09 6.20 -8.69
N LEU A 33 -1.04 7.49 -8.32
CA LEU A 33 -2.09 8.13 -7.52
C LEU A 33 -3.46 7.99 -8.18
N GLN A 34 -3.60 8.37 -9.46
CA GLN A 34 -4.87 8.28 -10.19
C GLN A 34 -5.44 6.86 -10.17
N ARG A 35 -4.59 5.85 -10.38
CA ARG A 35 -5.00 4.45 -10.33
C ARG A 35 -5.41 4.02 -8.92
N MET A 36 -4.69 4.45 -7.89
CA MET A 36 -5.09 4.19 -6.50
C MET A 36 -6.43 4.84 -6.15
N LEU A 37 -6.65 6.09 -6.57
CA LEU A 37 -7.92 6.79 -6.38
C LEU A 37 -9.07 6.09 -7.11
N ASN A 38 -8.84 5.62 -8.34
CA ASN A 38 -9.82 4.80 -9.09
C ASN A 38 -10.09 3.44 -8.43
N LYS A 39 -9.19 2.93 -7.58
CA LYS A 39 -9.39 1.69 -6.83
C LYS A 39 -10.04 1.89 -5.46
N LEU A 40 -10.21 3.14 -5.01
CA LEU A 40 -10.92 3.42 -3.76
C LEU A 40 -12.33 2.82 -3.78
N PRO A 41 -12.86 2.36 -2.63
CA PRO A 41 -14.26 1.94 -2.50
C PRO A 41 -15.22 2.98 -3.09
N GLU A 42 -16.30 2.53 -3.72
CA GLU A 42 -17.23 3.40 -4.47
C GLU A 42 -17.69 4.63 -3.66
N ARG A 43 -18.03 4.44 -2.39
CA ARG A 43 -18.43 5.51 -1.46
C ARG A 43 -17.37 6.61 -1.22
N PHE A 44 -16.10 6.31 -1.44
CA PHE A 44 -14.97 7.24 -1.29
C PHE A 44 -14.49 7.76 -2.65
N ARG A 45 -15.00 7.18 -3.74
CA ARG A 45 -14.54 7.44 -5.09
C ARG A 45 -15.38 8.55 -5.72
N GLY A 46 -14.71 9.45 -6.44
CA GLY A 46 -15.37 10.38 -7.36
C GLY A 46 -15.63 9.76 -8.73
N PRO A 47 -15.94 10.59 -9.74
CA PRO A 47 -15.92 10.18 -11.14
C PRO A 47 -14.59 9.52 -11.51
N GLU A 48 -14.63 8.52 -12.38
CA GLU A 48 -13.43 7.82 -12.84
C GLU A 48 -12.42 8.80 -13.46
N LEU A 49 -11.18 8.74 -12.97
CA LEU A 49 -10.08 9.54 -13.47
C LEU A 49 -9.46 8.88 -14.69
N VAL A 50 -9.06 9.71 -15.65
CA VAL A 50 -8.15 9.27 -16.70
C VAL A 50 -6.76 9.11 -16.08
N GLU A 51 -6.16 7.94 -16.22
CA GLU A 51 -4.81 7.63 -15.73
C GLU A 51 -3.75 8.15 -16.72
N ASP A 52 -3.70 9.47 -16.92
CA ASP A 52 -2.79 10.14 -17.86
C ASP A 52 -1.47 10.61 -17.24
N GLY A 53 -1.33 10.48 -15.92
CA GLY A 53 -0.17 10.96 -15.17
C GLY A 53 -0.08 12.48 -15.09
N ILE A 54 -1.19 13.21 -15.26
CA ILE A 54 -1.27 14.67 -15.15
C ILE A 54 -2.11 15.08 -13.94
N TYR A 55 -1.52 15.91 -13.06
CA TYR A 55 -2.23 16.41 -11.88
C TYR A 55 -2.97 17.70 -12.22
N GLY A 56 -4.16 17.55 -12.83
CA GLY A 56 -5.10 18.65 -13.08
C GLY A 56 -6.23 18.71 -12.04
N GLY A 57 -7.19 19.61 -12.26
CA GLY A 57 -8.31 19.86 -11.34
C GLY A 57 -9.11 18.61 -10.96
N ARG A 58 -9.40 17.70 -11.92
CA ARG A 58 -10.10 16.43 -11.61
C ARG A 58 -9.33 15.54 -10.62
N THR A 59 -8.02 15.43 -10.79
CA THR A 59 -7.15 14.69 -9.86
C THR A 59 -7.16 15.37 -8.49
N GLY A 60 -7.07 16.71 -8.45
CA GLY A 60 -7.16 17.50 -7.22
C GLY A 60 -8.47 17.30 -6.46
N GLU A 61 -9.61 17.35 -7.15
CA GLU A 61 -10.93 17.09 -6.55
C GLU A 61 -11.06 15.66 -6.01
N ALA A 62 -10.52 14.66 -6.72
CA ALA A 62 -10.53 13.28 -6.26
C ALA A 62 -9.67 13.11 -4.99
N VAL A 63 -8.53 13.80 -4.90
CA VAL A 63 -7.71 13.85 -3.68
C VAL A 63 -8.47 14.53 -2.55
N GLN A 64 -9.16 15.64 -2.78
CA GLN A 64 -9.97 16.31 -1.76
C GLN A 64 -11.07 15.41 -1.20
N ARG A 65 -11.77 14.65 -2.05
CA ARG A 65 -12.79 13.68 -1.60
C ARG A 65 -12.19 12.57 -0.73
N MET A 66 -11.03 12.05 -1.14
CA MET A 66 -10.31 11.05 -0.34
C MET A 66 -9.83 11.62 1.01
N GLN A 67 -9.32 12.85 1.01
CA GLN A 67 -8.92 13.55 2.23
C GLN A 67 -10.12 13.74 3.17
N GLU A 68 -11.28 14.15 2.64
CA GLU A 68 -12.52 14.27 3.42
C GLU A 68 -12.96 12.92 3.99
N ALA A 69 -12.95 11.86 3.18
CA ALA A 69 -13.32 10.51 3.59
C ALA A 69 -12.47 9.97 4.74
N PHE A 70 -11.16 10.25 4.72
CA PHE A 70 -10.21 9.79 5.73
C PHE A 70 -9.83 10.87 6.75
N ARG A 71 -10.68 11.89 6.95
CA ARG A 71 -10.54 12.94 7.98
C ARG A 71 -9.20 13.69 7.96
N LEU A 72 -8.58 13.78 6.79
CA LEU A 72 -7.37 14.55 6.56
C LEU A 72 -7.72 16.02 6.32
N ARG A 73 -6.69 16.88 6.31
CA ARG A 73 -6.82 18.23 5.80
C ARG A 73 -7.24 18.18 4.33
N VAL A 74 -8.38 18.82 4.01
CA VAL A 74 -8.94 18.88 2.65
C VAL A 74 -8.34 20.08 1.91
N ASP A 75 -7.23 19.86 1.20
CA ASP A 75 -6.52 20.90 0.46
C ASP A 75 -6.14 20.47 -0.98
N GLY A 76 -6.39 19.21 -1.36
CA GLY A 76 -6.03 18.68 -2.66
C GLY A 76 -4.52 18.54 -2.88
N ILE A 77 -3.73 18.57 -1.81
CA ILE A 77 -2.28 18.38 -1.81
C ILE A 77 -1.96 16.99 -1.25
N VAL A 78 -1.32 16.15 -2.07
CA VAL A 78 -0.75 14.88 -1.60
C VAL A 78 0.62 15.14 -1.01
N GLY A 79 0.64 15.34 0.31
CA GLY A 79 1.84 15.44 1.14
C GLY A 79 2.04 14.20 2.03
N PRO A 80 2.98 14.25 2.99
CA PRO A 80 3.31 13.11 3.85
C PRO A 80 2.12 12.45 4.55
N GLN A 81 1.17 13.23 5.08
CA GLN A 81 -0.06 12.70 5.70
C GLN A 81 -0.96 11.97 4.70
N THR A 82 -1.15 12.53 3.50
CA THR A 82 -1.96 11.89 2.46
C THR A 82 -1.28 10.64 1.92
N PHE A 83 0.04 10.64 1.74
CA PHE A 83 0.80 9.43 1.42
C PHE A 83 0.67 8.37 2.51
N TYR A 84 0.78 8.77 3.78
CA TYR A 84 0.62 7.87 4.91
C TYR A 84 -0.76 7.20 4.92
N ALA A 85 -1.84 7.96 4.65
CA ALA A 85 -3.19 7.42 4.50
C ALA A 85 -3.38 6.53 3.25
N LEU A 86 -2.51 6.66 2.23
CA LEU A 86 -2.42 5.72 1.09
C LEU A 86 -1.53 4.49 1.42
N GLY A 87 -1.05 4.36 2.65
CA GLY A 87 -0.15 3.30 3.08
C GLY A 87 1.30 3.49 2.61
N LYS A 88 1.71 4.70 2.26
CA LYS A 88 3.10 5.05 1.91
C LYS A 88 3.72 5.90 3.01
N GLU A 89 4.66 5.32 3.76
CA GLU A 89 5.48 6.07 4.71
C GLU A 89 6.46 6.98 3.95
N THR A 90 6.56 8.24 4.37
CA THR A 90 7.48 9.24 3.83
C THR A 90 8.02 10.10 4.97
N GLY A 91 9.27 10.57 4.85
CA GLY A 91 9.85 11.51 5.82
C GLY A 91 9.72 11.04 7.28
N SER A 92 9.08 11.87 8.13
CA SER A 92 8.93 11.60 9.57
C SER A 92 8.00 10.44 9.92
N TYR A 93 7.30 9.85 8.95
CA TYR A 93 6.44 8.68 9.16
C TYR A 93 7.17 7.35 9.03
N ILE A 94 8.43 7.35 8.62
CA ILE A 94 9.22 6.12 8.45
C ILE A 94 9.70 5.67 9.82
N GLU A 95 9.26 4.49 10.25
CA GLU A 95 9.63 3.90 11.54
C GLU A 95 11.04 3.29 11.50
N GLU A 96 11.42 2.68 10.39
CA GLU A 96 12.71 1.98 10.28
C GLU A 96 13.31 2.01 8.87
N GLY A 97 14.63 2.19 8.81
CA GLY A 97 15.42 1.95 7.61
C GLY A 97 15.17 2.95 6.47
N PRO A 98 15.67 2.64 5.27
CA PRO A 98 15.51 3.52 4.12
C PRO A 98 14.07 3.51 3.61
N GLU A 99 13.65 4.64 3.04
CA GLU A 99 12.36 4.76 2.38
C GLU A 99 12.28 3.84 1.16
N ILE A 100 11.23 3.01 1.10
CA ILE A 100 10.95 2.16 -0.05
C ILE A 100 10.76 3.01 -1.31
N GLY A 101 11.41 2.61 -2.42
CA GLY A 101 11.37 3.30 -3.71
C GLY A 101 12.61 4.17 -4.02
N LEU A 102 13.51 4.37 -3.04
CA LEU A 102 14.74 5.16 -3.23
C LEU A 102 15.95 4.34 -3.73
N ARG A 103 15.87 3.01 -3.69
CA ARG A 103 16.91 2.09 -4.18
C ARG A 103 16.30 0.81 -4.73
N ASP A 104 17.01 0.17 -5.66
CA ASP A 104 16.66 -1.16 -6.15
C ASP A 104 16.94 -2.23 -5.09
N LEU A 105 15.95 -3.08 -4.78
CA LEU A 105 16.12 -4.17 -3.80
C LEU A 105 16.45 -5.48 -4.49
N LYS A 106 17.48 -6.15 -3.96
CA LYS A 106 17.96 -7.44 -4.44
C LYS A 106 18.42 -8.33 -3.29
N MET A 107 18.63 -9.61 -3.60
CA MET A 107 19.06 -10.60 -2.64
C MET A 107 20.33 -10.18 -1.88
N GLY A 108 20.30 -10.34 -0.56
CA GLY A 108 21.37 -9.94 0.36
C GLY A 108 21.20 -8.55 0.98
N MET A 109 20.19 -7.78 0.59
CA MET A 109 19.85 -6.51 1.23
C MET A 109 18.96 -6.72 2.46
N GLU A 110 18.98 -5.74 3.35
CA GLU A 110 18.12 -5.67 4.54
C GLU A 110 17.61 -4.23 4.76
N GLY A 111 16.52 -4.10 5.52
CA GLY A 111 15.95 -2.80 5.92
C GLY A 111 14.43 -2.79 6.02
N GLY A 112 13.89 -1.66 6.50
CA GLY A 112 12.44 -1.43 6.59
C GLY A 112 11.75 -1.47 5.22
N ASP A 113 12.41 -1.00 4.15
CA ASP A 113 11.92 -1.13 2.78
C ASP A 113 11.68 -2.59 2.35
N VAL A 114 12.58 -3.51 2.73
CA VAL A 114 12.40 -4.95 2.51
C VAL A 114 11.22 -5.48 3.32
N ARG A 115 11.06 -5.02 4.57
CA ARG A 115 9.93 -5.42 5.42
C ARG A 115 8.60 -4.96 4.84
N VAL A 116 8.53 -3.74 4.31
CA VAL A 116 7.34 -3.22 3.61
C VAL A 116 6.99 -4.10 2.40
N VAL A 117 7.97 -4.49 1.59
CA VAL A 117 7.73 -5.42 0.45
C VAL A 117 7.15 -6.75 0.95
N GLN A 118 7.75 -7.33 1.99
CA GLN A 118 7.30 -8.61 2.55
C GLN A 118 5.89 -8.50 3.15
N ASN A 119 5.59 -7.46 3.93
CA ASN A 119 4.27 -7.22 4.52
C ASN A 119 3.19 -7.05 3.45
N ARG A 120 3.45 -6.19 2.46
CA ARG A 120 2.55 -5.97 1.32
C ARG A 120 2.24 -7.27 0.59
N LEU A 121 3.26 -8.06 0.28
CA LEU A 121 3.09 -9.33 -0.43
C LEU A 121 2.45 -10.41 0.45
N ASN A 122 2.77 -10.49 1.74
CA ASN A 122 2.10 -11.40 2.68
C ASN A 122 0.59 -11.16 2.69
N SER A 123 0.16 -9.90 2.65
CA SER A 123 -1.26 -9.51 2.64
C SER A 123 -2.01 -9.79 1.32
N LEU A 124 -1.38 -10.38 0.29
CA LEU A 124 -2.07 -10.79 -0.93
C LEU A 124 -2.80 -12.14 -0.81
N GLY A 125 -2.52 -12.89 0.25
CA GLY A 125 -3.22 -14.13 0.58
C GLY A 125 -2.30 -15.34 0.74
N ARG A 126 -2.91 -16.50 0.95
CA ARG A 126 -2.23 -17.67 1.53
C ARG A 126 -1.07 -18.18 0.69
N THR A 127 -1.14 -18.09 -0.62
CA THR A 127 -0.04 -18.49 -1.52
C THR A 127 1.23 -17.68 -1.26
N TYR A 128 1.09 -16.36 -1.08
CA TYR A 128 2.22 -15.48 -0.81
C TYR A 128 2.76 -15.69 0.60
N ALA A 129 1.88 -15.73 1.61
CA ALA A 129 2.29 -16.00 2.99
C ALA A 129 3.07 -17.31 3.12
N ARG A 130 2.64 -18.39 2.45
CA ARG A 130 3.38 -19.67 2.43
C ARG A 130 4.77 -19.58 1.80
N ILE A 131 4.97 -18.73 0.79
CA ILE A 131 6.29 -18.52 0.16
C ILE A 131 7.24 -17.82 1.13
N THR A 132 6.75 -16.80 1.84
CA THR A 132 7.52 -16.10 2.90
C THR A 132 7.86 -17.07 4.03
N GLY A 133 6.86 -17.84 4.46
CA GLY A 133 6.99 -18.87 5.50
C GLY A 133 7.21 -18.32 6.91
N GLY A 134 6.80 -17.06 7.14
CA GLY A 134 6.83 -16.38 8.42
C GLY A 134 6.52 -14.88 8.30
N PRO A 135 6.44 -14.17 9.43
CA PRO A 135 6.39 -12.70 9.46
C PRO A 135 7.54 -12.05 8.70
N ALA A 136 7.34 -10.80 8.27
CA ALA A 136 8.39 -10.06 7.58
C ALA A 136 9.59 -9.79 8.51
N ASP A 137 10.77 -10.26 8.11
CA ASP A 137 12.02 -10.16 8.86
C ASP A 137 12.90 -8.98 8.41
N GLY A 138 12.54 -8.31 7.31
CA GLY A 138 13.34 -7.24 6.72
C GLY A 138 14.59 -7.72 6.00
N VAL A 139 14.73 -9.04 5.74
CA VAL A 139 15.89 -9.63 5.04
C VAL A 139 15.50 -10.09 3.64
N PHE A 140 16.20 -9.59 2.63
CA PHE A 140 15.96 -9.95 1.24
C PHE A 140 16.68 -11.27 0.91
N GLY A 141 16.14 -12.37 1.43
CA GLY A 141 16.65 -13.71 1.22
C GLY A 141 16.13 -14.39 -0.06
N ARG A 142 16.40 -15.69 -0.18
CA ARG A 142 15.91 -16.53 -1.29
C ARG A 142 14.38 -16.59 -1.37
N ARG A 143 13.71 -16.58 -0.21
CA ARG A 143 12.24 -16.57 -0.12
C ARG A 143 11.66 -15.25 -0.60
N THR A 144 12.20 -14.12 -0.13
CA THR A 144 11.81 -12.77 -0.58
C THR A 144 11.98 -12.60 -2.08
N ARG A 145 13.10 -13.04 -2.66
CA ARG A 145 13.29 -13.03 -4.14
C ARG A 145 12.23 -13.86 -4.88
N ARG A 146 11.87 -15.03 -4.35
CA ARG A 146 10.83 -15.89 -4.93
C ARG A 146 9.46 -15.23 -4.83
N LEU A 147 9.18 -14.58 -3.71
CA LEU A 147 7.94 -13.84 -3.44
C LEU A 147 7.77 -12.69 -4.44
N VAL A 148 8.80 -11.86 -4.60
CA VAL A 148 8.83 -10.76 -5.58
C VAL A 148 8.66 -11.29 -7.00
N ARG A 149 9.39 -12.34 -7.38
CA ARG A 149 9.25 -12.95 -8.71
C ARG A 149 7.84 -13.47 -8.94
N ARG A 150 7.21 -14.09 -7.94
CA ARG A 150 5.83 -14.59 -8.03
C ARG A 150 4.88 -13.44 -8.30
N PHE A 151 5.00 -12.35 -7.54
CA PHE A 151 4.22 -11.12 -7.77
C PHE A 151 4.40 -10.59 -9.19
N GLN A 152 5.64 -10.43 -9.64
CA GLN A 152 5.94 -9.93 -10.98
C GLN A 152 5.35 -10.79 -12.09
N VAL A 153 5.30 -12.12 -11.90
CA VAL A 153 4.66 -13.06 -12.83
C VAL A 153 3.14 -12.90 -12.80
N ASP A 154 2.55 -12.82 -11.61
CA ASP A 154 1.09 -12.75 -11.44
C ASP A 154 0.50 -11.46 -12.03
N ILE A 155 1.25 -10.35 -12.02
CA ILE A 155 0.80 -9.07 -12.58
C ILE A 155 1.04 -8.91 -14.09
N GLN A 156 1.68 -9.86 -14.78
CA GLN A 156 1.97 -9.73 -16.23
C GLN A 156 0.69 -9.57 -17.09
N GLY A 157 -0.46 -10.06 -16.61
CA GLY A 157 -1.75 -9.83 -17.28
C GLY A 157 -2.26 -8.38 -17.18
N GLN A 158 -1.70 -7.58 -16.26
CA GLN A 158 -2.12 -6.23 -15.93
C GLN A 158 -1.04 -5.18 -16.21
N ASP A 159 0.24 -5.55 -16.17
CA ASP A 159 1.38 -4.73 -16.58
C ASP A 159 2.53 -5.63 -17.09
N ARG A 160 2.71 -5.67 -18.42
CA ARG A 160 3.71 -6.51 -19.09
C ARG A 160 5.13 -5.97 -19.01
N GLY A 161 5.31 -4.71 -18.60
CA GLY A 161 6.63 -4.09 -18.61
C GLY A 161 7.37 -4.21 -17.27
N VAL A 162 6.77 -4.81 -16.25
CA VAL A 162 7.46 -5.13 -14.99
C VAL A 162 8.38 -6.34 -15.20
N PRO A 163 9.70 -6.23 -14.97
CA PRO A 163 10.63 -7.36 -15.10
C PRO A 163 10.30 -8.49 -14.12
N MET A 164 10.40 -9.75 -14.54
CA MET A 164 10.17 -10.93 -13.68
C MET A 164 11.46 -11.46 -13.04
N ASP A 165 12.43 -10.59 -12.74
CA ASP A 165 13.78 -10.97 -12.30
C ASP A 165 13.88 -11.26 -10.78
N GLY A 166 12.82 -10.99 -10.02
CA GLY A 166 12.77 -11.12 -8.57
C GLY A 166 13.49 -10.00 -7.81
N GLN A 167 13.86 -8.90 -8.50
CA GLN A 167 14.37 -7.68 -7.89
C GLN A 167 13.27 -6.63 -7.82
N VAL A 168 13.27 -5.78 -6.81
CA VAL A 168 12.31 -4.67 -6.70
C VAL A 168 12.97 -3.42 -7.27
N LYS A 169 12.65 -3.11 -8.53
CA LYS A 169 13.01 -1.86 -9.21
C LYS A 169 11.83 -0.90 -9.20
N CYS A 170 12.00 0.29 -9.79
CA CYS A 170 10.95 1.30 -9.93
C CYS A 170 9.60 0.73 -10.41
N GLU A 171 9.59 -0.11 -11.45
CA GLU A 171 8.34 -0.63 -12.01
C GLU A 171 7.65 -1.61 -11.06
N THR A 172 8.44 -2.41 -10.33
CA THR A 172 7.91 -3.35 -9.33
C THR A 172 7.41 -2.59 -8.10
N PHE A 173 8.09 -1.50 -7.74
CA PHE A 173 7.72 -0.64 -6.63
C PHE A 173 6.34 0.01 -6.86
N ASP A 174 6.13 0.67 -8.00
CA ASP A 174 4.85 1.30 -8.32
C ASP A 174 3.72 0.23 -8.39
N ALA A 175 4.02 -0.94 -8.96
CA ALA A 175 3.10 -2.07 -8.98
C ALA A 175 2.69 -2.54 -7.58
N LEU A 176 3.61 -2.57 -6.60
CA LEU A 176 3.25 -2.95 -5.23
C LEU A 176 2.16 -2.04 -4.65
N TYR A 177 2.23 -0.72 -4.85
CA TYR A 177 1.20 0.20 -4.35
C TYR A 177 -0.13 0.07 -5.09
N ILE A 178 -0.09 -0.27 -6.37
CA ILE A 178 -1.29 -0.45 -7.20
C ILE A 178 -2.01 -1.76 -6.87
N PHE A 179 -1.27 -2.84 -6.60
CA PHE A 179 -1.83 -4.19 -6.51
C PHE A 179 -1.88 -4.78 -5.10
N THR A 180 -1.30 -4.12 -4.10
CA THR A 180 -1.40 -4.54 -2.69
C THR A 180 -2.17 -3.49 -1.87
N ASN A 181 -3.10 -3.96 -1.04
CA ASN A 181 -4.04 -3.07 -0.34
C ASN A 181 -3.55 -2.59 1.04
N MET A 182 -2.60 -3.29 1.66
CA MET A 182 -2.13 -3.01 3.02
C MET A 182 -0.68 -3.50 3.19
N GLY A 183 -0.11 -3.38 4.40
CA GLY A 183 1.27 -3.82 4.70
C GLY A 183 2.34 -2.76 4.42
N GLY A 184 1.94 -1.54 4.10
CA GLY A 184 2.85 -0.42 3.83
C GLY A 184 3.30 0.39 5.05
N ARG A 185 2.60 0.24 6.17
CA ARG A 185 2.83 0.87 7.47
C ARG A 185 2.23 -0.01 8.56
N THR A 186 2.64 0.19 9.80
CA THR A 186 1.97 -0.40 10.98
C THR A 186 0.61 0.26 11.18
N LEU A 187 -0.46 -0.53 11.36
CA LEU A 187 -1.80 0.00 11.66
C LEU A 187 -2.12 -0.16 13.14
N ARG A 188 -2.64 0.90 13.75
CA ARG A 188 -3.00 0.96 15.16
C ARG A 188 -4.06 2.02 15.37
N GLN A 189 -4.55 2.17 16.60
CA GLN A 189 -5.50 3.23 16.96
C GLN A 189 -5.07 4.60 16.40
N CYS A 190 -6.04 5.36 15.88
CA CYS A 190 -5.85 6.64 15.18
C CYS A 190 -5.20 6.56 13.79
N SER A 191 -4.93 5.35 13.26
CA SER A 191 -4.61 5.18 11.85
C SER A 191 -5.86 5.39 11.00
N GLU A 192 -5.74 6.13 9.91
CA GLU A 192 -6.85 6.41 8.98
C GLU A 192 -6.33 6.24 7.55
N GLY A 193 -7.12 5.63 6.67
CA GLY A 193 -6.74 5.50 5.26
C GLY A 193 -7.22 4.24 4.52
N TYR A 194 -6.65 4.07 3.34
CA TYR A 194 -6.96 3.02 2.37
C TYR A 194 -6.72 1.62 2.92
N ASP A 195 -5.57 1.41 3.57
CA ASP A 195 -5.17 0.13 4.16
C ASP A 195 -6.04 -0.27 5.36
N VAL A 196 -6.44 0.69 6.19
CA VAL A 196 -7.38 0.49 7.30
C VAL A 196 -8.75 0.03 6.78
N TYR A 197 -9.24 0.61 5.69
CA TYR A 197 -10.50 0.18 5.09
C TYR A 197 -10.43 -1.29 4.65
N TRP A 198 -9.34 -1.69 3.99
CA TRP A 198 -9.17 -3.07 3.54
C TRP A 198 -8.95 -4.06 4.69
N LEU A 199 -8.29 -3.62 5.77
CA LEU A 199 -8.23 -4.39 7.01
C LEU A 199 -9.63 -4.61 7.58
N GLN A 200 -10.46 -3.57 7.68
CA GLN A 200 -11.85 -3.69 8.16
C GLN A 200 -12.68 -4.63 7.27
N CYS A 201 -12.53 -4.56 5.94
CA CYS A 201 -13.16 -5.50 5.02
C CYS A 201 -12.78 -6.96 5.33
N PHE A 202 -11.47 -7.21 5.50
CA PHE A 202 -10.96 -8.53 5.84
C PHE A 202 -11.51 -9.02 7.19
N LEU A 203 -11.44 -8.20 8.24
CA LEU A 203 -11.93 -8.55 9.57
C LEU A 203 -13.44 -8.81 9.56
N LYS A 204 -14.20 -8.01 8.79
CA LYS A 204 -15.65 -8.19 8.62
C LYS A 204 -15.98 -9.49 7.89
N GLN A 205 -15.23 -9.82 6.83
CA GLN A 205 -15.37 -11.08 6.12
C GLN A 205 -15.04 -12.30 7.00
N CYS A 206 -14.13 -12.14 7.96
CA CYS A 206 -13.82 -13.16 8.97
C CYS A 206 -14.75 -13.14 10.20
N ASN A 207 -15.77 -12.29 10.23
CA ASN A 207 -16.73 -12.10 11.32
C ASN A 207 -16.17 -11.52 12.63
N TYR A 208 -14.96 -10.94 12.63
CA TYR A 208 -14.40 -10.23 13.80
C TYR A 208 -14.87 -8.77 13.89
N TYR A 209 -15.29 -8.17 12.78
CA TYR A 209 -15.66 -6.75 12.74
C TYR A 209 -17.10 -6.53 12.31
N GLN A 210 -17.89 -5.91 13.19
CA GLN A 210 -19.31 -5.58 12.93
C GLN A 210 -19.55 -4.08 12.66
N GLY A 211 -18.51 -3.25 12.77
CA GLY A 211 -18.60 -1.81 12.56
C GLY A 211 -18.81 -1.43 11.09
N GLU A 212 -18.95 -0.12 10.89
CA GLU A 212 -18.88 0.48 9.57
C GLU A 212 -17.49 0.28 9.01
N LEU A 213 -17.39 -0.20 7.78
CA LEU A 213 -16.16 0.02 7.05
C LEU A 213 -16.05 1.54 6.99
N ASP A 214 -14.98 2.21 7.37
CA ASP A 214 -14.86 3.67 7.27
C ASP A 214 -13.42 4.10 7.00
N GLY A 215 -12.49 3.15 7.03
CA GLY A 215 -11.06 3.43 6.91
C GLY A 215 -10.49 4.12 8.13
N ILE A 216 -11.16 4.08 9.28
CA ILE A 216 -10.73 4.69 10.54
C ILE A 216 -10.49 3.59 11.56
N PHE A 217 -9.26 3.51 12.07
CA PHE A 217 -8.86 2.54 13.07
C PHE A 217 -9.28 3.04 14.45
N GLY A 218 -10.57 2.92 14.73
CA GLY A 218 -11.19 3.23 16.03
C GLY A 218 -11.24 2.02 16.97
N PRO A 219 -11.86 2.18 18.16
CA PRO A 219 -11.92 1.13 19.18
C PRO A 219 -12.54 -0.19 18.70
N LEU A 220 -13.56 -0.15 17.82
CA LEU A 220 -14.17 -1.36 17.27
C LEU A 220 -13.21 -2.11 16.33
N THR A 221 -12.35 -1.40 15.60
CA THR A 221 -11.34 -2.03 14.73
C THR A 221 -10.23 -2.63 15.56
N GLU A 222 -9.79 -1.93 16.60
CA GLU A 222 -8.81 -2.43 17.57
C GLU A 222 -9.29 -3.72 18.25
N GLN A 223 -10.52 -3.74 18.75
CA GLN A 223 -11.11 -4.94 19.34
C GLN A 223 -11.14 -6.11 18.34
N ALA A 224 -11.58 -5.86 17.10
CA ALA A 224 -11.61 -6.89 16.07
C ALA A 224 -10.21 -7.42 15.70
N VAL A 225 -9.18 -6.56 15.75
CA VAL A 225 -7.78 -6.99 15.58
C VAL A 225 -7.33 -7.85 16.75
N GLN A 226 -7.65 -7.48 17.99
CA GLN A 226 -7.32 -8.28 19.17
C GLN A 226 -7.99 -9.66 19.12
N GLU A 227 -9.28 -9.73 18.78
CA GLU A 227 -9.99 -11.00 18.60
C GLU A 227 -9.37 -11.86 17.50
N PHE A 228 -8.98 -11.24 16.39
CA PHE A 228 -8.25 -11.94 15.32
C PHE A 228 -6.89 -12.46 15.80
N GLN A 229 -6.11 -11.64 16.51
CA GLN A 229 -4.81 -12.02 17.06
C GLN A 229 -4.93 -13.19 18.04
N GLU A 230 -5.92 -13.14 18.93
CA GLU A 230 -6.22 -14.22 19.86
C GLU A 230 -6.59 -15.52 19.12
N ALA A 231 -7.48 -15.44 18.12
CA ALA A 231 -7.88 -16.59 17.31
C ALA A 231 -6.72 -17.18 16.48
N LYS A 232 -5.67 -16.40 16.23
CA LYS A 232 -4.45 -16.82 15.53
C LYS A 232 -3.31 -17.22 16.46
N ALA A 233 -3.49 -17.12 17.78
CA ALA A 233 -2.50 -17.42 18.80
C ALA A 233 -1.17 -16.65 18.59
N ILE A 234 -1.28 -15.38 18.24
CA ILE A 234 -0.17 -14.42 18.15
C ILE A 234 -0.28 -13.38 19.27
N GLU A 235 0.69 -12.46 19.37
CA GLU A 235 0.62 -11.38 20.37
C GLU A 235 -0.66 -10.53 20.18
N VAL A 236 -1.39 -10.32 21.28
CA VAL A 236 -2.68 -9.60 21.31
C VAL A 236 -2.45 -8.17 21.79
N ASP A 237 -1.90 -7.34 20.90
CA ASP A 237 -1.57 -5.94 21.18
C ASP A 237 -2.51 -4.93 20.47
N GLY A 238 -3.42 -5.41 19.62
CA GLY A 238 -4.30 -4.57 18.80
C GLY A 238 -3.58 -3.85 17.66
N ILE A 239 -2.30 -4.17 17.41
CA ILE A 239 -1.46 -3.54 16.40
C ILE A 239 -1.30 -4.49 15.20
N VAL A 240 -1.52 -3.97 14.00
CA VAL A 240 -1.31 -4.71 12.76
C VAL A 240 0.12 -4.47 12.27
N GLY A 241 1.02 -5.28 12.81
CA GLY A 241 2.42 -5.36 12.40
C GLY A 241 2.73 -6.58 11.52
N PRO A 242 4.02 -6.93 11.35
CA PRO A 242 4.46 -8.04 10.49
C PRO A 242 3.79 -9.40 10.77
N GLU A 243 3.59 -9.73 12.04
CA GLU A 243 2.96 -10.99 12.43
C GLU A 243 1.47 -11.02 12.06
N THR A 244 0.74 -9.94 12.36
CA THR A 244 -0.66 -9.79 11.99
C THR A 244 -0.84 -9.79 10.46
N PHE A 245 -0.01 -9.07 9.68
CA PHE A 245 -0.09 -9.08 8.21
C PHE A 245 0.16 -10.47 7.61
N PHE A 246 1.10 -11.22 8.19
CA PHE A 246 1.35 -12.61 7.79
C PHE A 246 0.12 -13.48 8.05
N MET A 247 -0.52 -13.35 9.21
CA MET A 247 -1.71 -14.14 9.55
C MET A 247 -2.96 -13.72 8.76
N VAL A 248 -3.09 -12.44 8.41
CA VAL A 248 -4.08 -11.93 7.46
C VAL A 248 -3.91 -12.66 6.12
N GLY A 249 -2.68 -12.69 5.60
CA GLY A 249 -2.32 -13.47 4.41
C GLY A 249 -2.69 -14.94 4.50
N MET A 250 -2.38 -15.61 5.62
CA MET A 250 -2.71 -17.02 5.83
C MET A 250 -4.23 -17.32 5.88
N SER A 251 -5.03 -16.30 6.17
CA SER A 251 -6.47 -16.40 6.43
C SER A 251 -7.35 -15.99 5.23
N MET A 252 -6.76 -15.43 4.17
CA MET A 252 -7.40 -15.25 2.85
C MET A 252 -7.28 -16.51 1.99
#